data_AF-A0A966NU56-F1
#
_entry.id   AF-A0A966NU56-F1
#
_cell.length_a   1.000
_cell.length_b   1.000
_cell.length_c   1.000
_cell.angle_alpha   90.00
_cell.angle_beta   90.00
_cell.angle_gamma   90.00
#
_symmetry.space_group_name_H-M   'P 1'
#
loop_
_entity.id
_entity.type
_entity.pdbx_description
1 polymer ?
#
loop_
_entity_poly.entity_id
_entity_poly.type
_entity_poly.pdbx_seq_one_letter_code
_entity_poly.pdbx_strand_id
1 'polypeptide(L)' 'DVPTKSLNLLVDEATLAERRKGWKPNPPRYTSGVLAKFAKLVQGAEKGAITNVIG' A
#
# COMPACT_ATOMS: atom_id res chain seq x y z
N ASP A 1 10.92 -1.62 -16.65
CA ASP A 1 10.96 -1.72 -18.12
C ASP A 1 9.70 -1.07 -18.68
N VAL A 2 9.87 0.05 -19.39
CA VAL A 2 8.74 0.83 -19.91
C VAL A 2 8.07 0.10 -21.10
N PRO A 3 8.81 -0.39 -22.11
CA PRO A 3 8.25 -1.22 -23.18
C PRO A 3 7.36 -2.37 -22.69
N THR A 4 7.81 -3.16 -21.71
CA THR A 4 7.04 -4.31 -21.20
C THR A 4 6.09 -3.92 -20.06
N LYS A 5 6.07 -2.65 -19.64
CA LYS A 5 5.29 -2.15 -18.50
C LYS A 5 5.54 -2.93 -17.20
N SER A 6 6.78 -3.37 -16.98
CA SER A 6 7.15 -4.15 -15.79
C SER A 6 7.97 -3.35 -14.79
N LEU A 7 7.78 -3.65 -13.52
CA LEU A 7 8.60 -3.16 -12.42
C LEU A 7 9.03 -4.36 -11.58
N ASN A 8 10.28 -4.77 -11.72
CA ASN A 8 10.83 -5.93 -11.03
C ASN A 8 11.72 -5.49 -9.88
N LEU A 9 11.58 -6.14 -8.73
CA LEU A 9 12.48 -5.98 -7.60
C LEU A 9 13.55 -7.07 -7.67
N LEU A 10 14.82 -6.69 -7.82
CA LEU A 10 15.95 -7.60 -8.07
C LEU A 10 16.43 -8.33 -6.81
N VAL A 11 15.54 -9.11 -6.20
CA VAL A 11 15.80 -10.00 -5.06
C VAL A 11 15.03 -11.31 -5.25
N ASP A 12 15.52 -12.40 -4.66
CA ASP A 12 14.81 -13.67 -4.72
C ASP A 12 13.56 -13.71 -3.80
N GLU A 13 12.68 -14.67 -4.07
CA GLU A 13 11.45 -14.88 -3.31
C GLU A 13 11.71 -15.25 -1.84
N ALA A 14 12.80 -15.96 -1.55
CA ALA A 14 13.14 -16.36 -0.18
C ALA A 14 13.45 -15.14 0.69
N THR A 15 14.20 -14.18 0.14
CA THR A 15 14.53 -12.90 0.76
C THR A 15 13.27 -12.06 0.98
N LEU A 16 12.35 -12.02 0.01
CA LEU A 16 11.10 -11.30 0.18
C LEU A 16 10.19 -11.96 1.20
N ALA A 17 10.09 -13.30 1.19
CA ALA A 17 9.35 -14.04 2.19
C ALA A 17 9.88 -13.75 3.60
N GLU A 18 11.19 -13.72 3.78
CA GLU A 18 11.80 -13.41 5.08
C GLU A 18 11.51 -11.97 5.53
N ARG A 19 11.67 -10.99 4.64
CA ARG A 19 11.35 -9.57 4.94
C ARG A 19 9.88 -9.38 5.31
N ARG A 20 8.96 -10.12 4.69
CA ARG A 20 7.52 -10.04 4.99
C ARG A 20 7.19 -10.54 6.39
N LYS A 21 7.92 -11.51 6.96
CA LYS A 21 7.69 -12.01 8.33
C LYS A 21 7.85 -10.92 9.39
N GLY A 22 8.82 -10.02 9.20
CA GLY A 22 9.11 -8.91 10.12
C GLY A 22 8.37 -7.62 9.79
N TRP A 23 7.66 -7.55 8.66
CA TRP A 23 7.05 -6.31 8.21
C TRP A 23 5.89 -5.92 9.13
N LYS A 24 5.94 -4.66 9.59
CA LYS A 24 4.86 -4.02 10.34
C LYS A 24 4.58 -2.66 9.73
N PRO A 25 3.31 -2.24 9.67
CA PRO A 25 2.97 -0.90 9.19
C PRO A 25 3.59 0.16 10.12
N ASN A 26 4.04 1.26 9.52
CA ASN A 26 4.49 2.42 10.29
C ASN A 26 3.32 3.03 11.08
N PRO A 27 3.58 3.66 12.24
CA PRO A 27 2.55 4.36 12.99
C PRO A 27 1.93 5.48 12.12
N PRO A 28 0.61 5.72 12.20
CA PRO A 28 -0.03 6.80 11.46
C PRO A 28 0.55 8.16 11.84
N ARG A 29 0.91 8.98 10.84
CA ARG A 29 1.36 10.36 11.06
C ARG A 29 0.26 11.26 11.64
N TYR A 30 -0.99 10.94 11.33
CA TYR A 30 -2.18 11.64 11.81
C TYR A 30 -3.14 10.63 12.44
N THR A 31 -3.41 10.80 13.74
CA THR A 31 -4.29 9.91 14.51
C THR A 31 -5.71 10.46 14.65
N SER A 32 -5.92 11.74 14.33
CA SER A 32 -7.22 12.43 14.37
C SER A 32 -7.45 13.36 13.16
N GLY A 33 -8.64 13.94 13.08
CA GLY A 33 -9.03 14.87 12.02
C GLY A 33 -9.28 14.21 10.67
N VAL A 34 -9.35 15.04 9.62
CA VAL A 34 -9.73 14.60 8.26
C VAL A 34 -8.73 13.59 7.68
N LEU A 35 -7.43 13.73 7.96
CA LEU A 35 -6.41 12.83 7.43
C LEU A 35 -6.46 11.44 8.08
N ALA A 36 -6.79 11.37 9.37
CA ALA A 36 -7.04 10.09 10.03
C ALA A 36 -8.30 9.40 9.47
N LYS A 37 -9.36 10.16 9.16
CA LYS A 37 -10.55 9.61 8.48
C LYS A 37 -10.21 9.10 7.08
N PHE A 38 -9.47 9.89 6.30
CA PHE A 38 -9.07 9.52 4.93
C PHE A 38 -8.24 8.24 4.91
N ALA A 39 -7.19 8.15 5.73
CA ALA A 39 -6.32 6.97 5.81
C ALA A 39 -7.07 5.68 6.19
N LYS A 40 -8.18 5.80 6.94
CA LYS A 40 -9.04 4.66 7.32
C LYS A 40 -9.97 4.19 6.20
N LEU A 41 -10.32 5.07 5.25
CA LEU A 41 -11.40 4.83 4.28
C LEU A 41 -10.92 4.67 2.84
N VAL A 42 -9.79 5.29 2.50
CA VAL A 42 -9.28 5.33 1.13
C VAL A 42 -9.00 3.92 0.61
N GLN A 43 -9.46 3.63 -0.60
CA GLN A 43 -9.13 2.42 -1.34
C GLN A 43 -7.79 2.57 -2.07
N GLY A 44 -7.25 1.46 -2.58
CA GLY A 44 -6.00 1.49 -3.35
C GLY A 44 -6.07 2.42 -4.57
N ALA A 45 -4.92 2.95 -4.99
CA ALA A 45 -4.83 3.87 -6.13
C ALA A 45 -5.25 3.19 -7.45
N GLU A 46 -5.08 1.88 -7.56
CA GLU A 46 -5.58 1.05 -8.66
C GLU A 46 -7.11 1.05 -8.76
N LYS A 47 -7.80 1.41 -7.67
CA LYS A 47 -9.26 1.61 -7.60
C LYS A 47 -9.66 3.09 -7.61
N GLY A 48 -8.72 4.00 -7.88
CA GLY A 48 -8.96 5.44 -7.96
C GLY A 48 -8.97 6.17 -6.61
N ALA A 49 -8.48 5.56 -5.52
CA ALA A 49 -8.39 6.19 -4.20
C ALA A 49 -9.74 6.74 -3.67
N ILE A 50 -10.85 6.09 -4.01
CA ILE A 50 -12.17 6.46 -3.51
C ILE A 50 -12.30 6.16 -2.01
N THR A 51 -13.15 6.93 -1.31
CA THR A 51 -13.40 6.78 0.14
C THR A 51 -14.76 6.16 0.45
N ASN A 52 -15.52 5.79 -0.58
CA ASN A 52 -16.91 5.35 -0.50
C ASN A 52 -16.94 3.93 -1.02
N VAL A 53 -17.65 3.03 -0.34
CA VAL A 53 -17.89 1.68 -0.87
C VAL A 53 -19.01 1.82 -1.91
N ILE A 54 -18.69 1.57 -3.18
CA ILE A 54 -19.73 1.40 -4.20
C ILE A 54 -20.32 0.01 -3.92
N GLY A 55 -21.56 -0.03 -3.42
CA GLY A 55 -22.33 -1.26 -3.25
C GLY A 55 -22.76 -1.83 -4.59
#